data_AF-A0A2I3RUR4-F1
#
_entry.id   AF-A0A2I3RUR4-F1
#
_cell.length_a   1.000
_cell.length_b   1.000
_cell.length_c   1.000
_cell.angle_alpha   90.00
_cell.angle_beta   90.00
_cell.angle_gamma   90.00
#
_symmetry.space_group_name_H-M   'P 1'
#
loop_
_entity.id
_entity.type
_entity.pdbx_description
1 polymer ?
#
loop_
_entity_poly.entity_id
_entity_poly.type
_entity_poly.pdbx_seq_one_letter_code
_entity_poly.pdbx_strand_id
1 'polypeptide(L)'
;METLYHVPFFVLECPNLKLKKPPWLPMPLAMTVYALVVASYFLITRGIIYDVIVEPPSVGSMTDEHGHQRPVAFLAYKVNGQYIMEGLASSFLFTVGGLVIGFVCVLLRFFMATQVFMRMKLPVYLMG
;
A
#
# COMPACT_ATOMS: atom_id res chain seq x y z
N MET A 1 -49.02 15.56 1.52
CA MET A 1 -47.94 14.62 1.15
C MET A 1 -46.57 15.31 1.15
N GLU A 2 -46.46 16.59 0.81
CA GLU A 2 -45.17 17.30 0.70
C GLU A 2 -44.61 17.81 2.04
N THR A 3 -45.48 18.12 3.00
CA THR A 3 -45.12 18.61 4.34
C THR A 3 -44.48 17.54 5.23
N LEU A 4 -44.78 16.27 5.01
CA LEU A 4 -44.28 15.14 5.83
C LEU A 4 -42.81 14.83 5.51
N TYR A 5 -42.37 15.11 4.28
CA TYR A 5 -40.97 14.96 3.89
C TYR A 5 -40.07 16.04 4.47
N HIS A 6 -40.59 17.22 4.84
CA HIS A 6 -39.78 18.34 5.31
C HIS A 6 -39.36 18.23 6.79
N VAL A 7 -40.07 17.42 7.58
CA VAL A 7 -39.83 17.21 9.02
C VAL A 7 -38.48 16.55 9.30
N PRO A 8 -38.08 15.44 8.63
CA PRO A 8 -36.74 14.88 8.84
C PRO A 8 -35.62 15.81 8.36
N PHE A 9 -35.86 16.68 7.37
CA PHE A 9 -34.87 17.67 6.91
C PHE A 9 -34.67 18.83 7.90
N PHE A 10 -35.65 19.14 8.75
CA PHE A 10 -35.50 20.12 9.83
C PHE A 10 -34.68 19.57 11.01
N VAL A 11 -34.73 18.26 11.24
CA VAL A 11 -33.89 17.57 12.24
C VAL A 11 -32.47 17.34 11.71
N LEU A 12 -32.32 17.13 10.40
CA LEU A 12 -31.02 17.06 9.71
C LEU A 12 -30.46 18.44 9.29
N GLU A 13 -31.17 19.54 9.57
CA GLU A 13 -30.64 20.88 9.30
C GLU A 13 -29.38 21.04 10.13
N CYS A 14 -28.23 20.95 9.47
CA CYS A 14 -26.93 21.06 10.10
C CYS A 14 -26.95 22.33 10.96
N PRO A 15 -26.87 22.21 12.31
CA PRO A 15 -26.90 23.38 13.17
C PRO A 15 -25.81 24.31 12.66
N ASN A 16 -26.12 25.60 12.57
CA ASN A 16 -25.23 26.64 12.07
C ASN A 16 -24.06 26.81 13.07
N LEU A 17 -23.18 25.82 13.05
CA LEU A 17 -21.99 25.67 13.86
C LEU A 17 -21.04 26.71 13.34
N LYS A 18 -21.07 27.89 13.95
CA LYS A 18 -20.02 28.91 13.87
C LYS A 18 -18.75 28.36 14.53
N LEU A 19 -18.23 27.24 14.02
CA LEU A 19 -16.94 26.69 14.36
C LEU A 19 -15.91 27.68 13.83
N LYS A 20 -15.41 28.55 14.72
CA LYS A 20 -14.16 29.27 14.48
C LYS A 20 -13.11 28.22 14.15
N LYS A 21 -12.72 28.14 12.88
CA LYS A 21 -11.60 27.29 12.46
C LYS A 21 -10.40 27.72 13.32
N PRO A 22 -9.74 26.79 14.03
CA PRO A 22 -8.57 27.14 14.81
C PRO A 22 -7.56 27.83 13.87
N PRO A 23 -7.10 29.06 14.17
CA PRO A 23 -6.20 29.81 13.27
C PRO A 23 -4.82 29.14 13.08
N TRP A 24 -4.57 28.05 13.79
CA TRP A 24 -3.31 27.31 13.86
C TRP A 24 -3.20 26.23 12.79
N LEU A 25 -4.32 25.85 12.16
CA LEU A 25 -4.36 24.79 11.16
C LEU A 25 -4.85 25.38 9.84
N PRO A 26 -3.94 25.85 8.96
CA PRO A 26 -4.31 26.27 7.63
C PRO A 26 -4.96 25.09 6.90
N MET A 27 -6.02 25.37 6.15
CA MET A 27 -6.71 24.35 5.38
C MET A 27 -5.73 23.75 4.36
N PRO A 28 -5.39 22.44 4.45
CA PRO A 28 -4.41 21.87 3.56
C PRO A 28 -4.93 21.85 2.13
N LEU A 29 -4.04 22.12 1.18
CA LEU A 29 -4.37 22.00 -0.24
C LEU A 29 -4.79 20.57 -0.55
N ALA A 30 -5.80 20.38 -1.39
CA ALA A 30 -6.32 19.05 -1.77
C ALA A 30 -5.20 18.09 -2.25
N MET A 31 -4.18 18.63 -2.93
CA MET A 31 -3.02 17.86 -3.39
C MET A 31 -2.11 17.38 -2.25
N THR A 32 -1.98 18.15 -1.17
CA THR A 32 -1.21 17.74 0.01
C THR A 32 -1.88 16.56 0.71
N VAL A 33 -3.20 16.61 0.86
CA VAL A 33 -3.96 15.49 1.43
C VAL A 33 -3.85 14.26 0.54
N TYR A 34 -3.97 14.42 -0.78
CA TYR A 34 -3.77 13.34 -1.74
C TYR A 34 -2.38 12.70 -1.64
N ALA A 35 -1.32 13.50 -1.59
CA ALA A 35 0.05 13.00 -1.43
C ALA A 35 0.23 12.23 -0.11
N LEU A 36 -0.36 12.70 0.98
CA LEU A 36 -0.29 12.06 2.29
C LEU A 36 -1.04 10.72 2.32
N VAL A 37 -2.19 10.63 1.64
CA VAL A 37 -2.94 9.38 1.46
C VAL A 37 -2.15 8.39 0.60
N VAL A 38 -1.54 8.83 -0.50
CA VAL A 38 -0.72 7.94 -1.35
C VAL A 38 0.54 7.47 -0.62
N ALA A 39 1.18 8.34 0.16
CA ALA A 39 2.35 7.99 0.97
C ALA A 39 2.01 6.99 2.09
N SER A 40 0.90 7.21 2.81
CA SER A 40 0.45 6.27 3.84
C SER A 40 0.05 4.92 3.24
N TYR A 41 -0.61 4.92 2.08
CA TYR A 41 -0.90 3.69 1.32
C TYR A 41 0.38 2.91 1.00
N PHE A 42 1.42 3.58 0.47
CA PHE A 42 2.71 2.96 0.18
C PHE A 42 3.35 2.31 1.42
N LEU A 43 3.35 2.99 2.58
CA LEU A 43 3.95 2.49 3.81
C LEU A 43 3.19 1.29 4.40
N ILE A 44 1.85 1.30 4.31
CA ILE A 44 1.02 0.19 4.77
C ILE A 44 1.21 -1.02 3.85
N THR A 45 1.18 -0.83 2.53
CA THR A 45 1.38 -1.91 1.54
C THR A 45 2.80 -2.48 1.57
N ARG A 46 3.82 -1.68 1.92
CA ARG A 46 5.19 -2.17 2.18
C ARG A 46 5.21 -3.24 3.28
N GLY A 47 4.28 -3.17 4.22
CA GLY A 47 4.22 -4.07 5.37
C GLY A 47 4.96 -3.54 6.59
N ILE A 48 4.92 -2.23 6.86
CA ILE A 48 5.59 -1.63 8.04
C ILE A 48 5.16 -2.27 9.36
N ILE A 49 3.92 -2.77 9.44
CA ILE A 49 3.40 -3.50 10.60
C ILE A 49 4.14 -4.83 10.78
N TYR A 50 4.44 -5.52 9.68
CA TYR A 50 5.23 -6.76 9.71
C TYR A 50 6.69 -6.50 10.04
N ASP A 51 7.25 -5.38 9.56
CA ASP A 51 8.58 -4.90 9.89
C ASP A 51 8.73 -4.70 11.41
N VAL A 52 7.75 -4.04 12.04
CA VAL A 52 7.75 -3.76 13.48
C VAL A 52 7.52 -4.99 14.35
N ILE A 53 6.66 -5.93 13.94
CA ILE A 53 6.31 -7.09 14.78
C ILE A 53 7.35 -8.21 14.68
N VAL A 54 7.86 -8.47 13.48
CA VAL A 54 8.66 -9.66 13.18
C VAL A 54 10.15 -9.33 13.02
N GLU A 55 10.49 -8.05 12.83
CA GLU A 55 11.85 -7.57 12.55
C GLU A 55 12.59 -8.48 11.53
N PRO A 56 12.00 -8.71 10.33
CA PRO A 56 12.59 -9.60 9.35
C PRO A 56 13.91 -9.01 8.82
N PRO A 57 14.89 -9.85 8.47
CA PRO A 57 16.13 -9.39 7.85
C PRO A 57 15.87 -8.60 6.55
N SER A 58 16.73 -7.62 6.26
CA SER A 58 16.52 -6.69 5.15
C SER A 58 16.70 -7.35 3.77
N VAL A 59 17.68 -8.26 3.66
CA VAL A 59 18.09 -8.97 2.43
C VAL A 59 18.61 -10.36 2.84
N GLY A 60 18.26 -11.39 2.08
CA GLY A 60 18.82 -12.74 2.26
C GLY A 60 20.13 -12.94 1.51
N SER A 61 20.88 -14.00 1.83
CA SER A 61 22.05 -14.43 1.06
C SER A 61 21.91 -15.90 0.70
N MET A 62 22.09 -16.25 -0.58
CA MET A 62 22.31 -17.64 -0.98
C MET A 62 23.79 -17.83 -1.26
N THR A 63 24.36 -18.89 -0.69
CA THR A 63 25.69 -19.37 -1.09
C THR A 63 25.57 -20.11 -2.40
N ASP A 64 26.30 -19.62 -3.40
CA ASP A 64 26.52 -20.29 -4.66
C ASP A 64 27.36 -21.57 -4.44
N GLU A 65 27.39 -22.50 -5.40
CA GLU A 65 28.16 -23.75 -5.29
C GLU A 65 29.67 -23.51 -5.10
N HIS A 66 30.14 -22.31 -5.45
CA HIS A 66 31.51 -21.84 -5.27
C HIS A 66 31.74 -21.10 -3.94
N GLY A 67 30.78 -21.09 -3.02
CA GLY A 67 30.89 -20.45 -1.70
C GLY A 67 30.72 -18.92 -1.69
N HIS A 68 30.51 -18.30 -2.85
CA HIS A 68 30.20 -16.87 -2.93
C HIS A 68 28.78 -16.58 -2.46
N GLN A 69 28.63 -15.64 -1.53
CA GLN A 69 27.32 -15.18 -1.08
C GLN A 69 26.74 -14.19 -2.10
N ARG A 70 25.64 -14.58 -2.75
CA ARG A 70 24.87 -13.68 -3.61
C ARG A 70 23.67 -13.13 -2.83
N PRO A 71 23.44 -11.81 -2.85
CA PRO A 71 22.28 -11.22 -2.18
C PRO A 71 21.01 -11.66 -2.91
N VAL A 72 20.06 -12.18 -2.16
CA VAL A 72 18.75 -12.58 -2.66
C VAL A 72 17.71 -11.64 -2.07
N ALA A 73 17.10 -10.85 -2.96
CA ALA A 73 16.09 -9.88 -2.59
C ALA A 73 14.75 -10.54 -2.21
N PHE A 74 14.54 -11.83 -2.51
CA PHE A 74 13.29 -12.54 -2.28
C PHE A 74 13.41 -13.73 -1.31
N LEU A 75 12.47 -13.87 -0.37
CA LEU A 75 12.41 -14.99 0.55
C LEU A 75 11.75 -16.18 -0.14
N ALA A 76 12.61 -17.09 -0.58
CA ALA A 76 12.27 -18.39 -1.12
C ALA A 76 11.60 -19.28 -0.03
N TYR A 77 10.61 -20.08 -0.40
CA TYR A 77 9.98 -21.14 0.44
C TYR A 77 9.15 -20.72 1.68
N LYS A 78 8.92 -19.42 1.96
CA LYS A 78 8.00 -18.98 3.04
C LYS A 78 7.03 -17.87 2.62
N VAL A 79 5.74 -18.19 2.44
CA VAL A 79 4.76 -17.26 1.83
C VAL A 79 4.45 -16.10 2.76
N ASN A 80 4.30 -16.41 4.05
CA ASN A 80 4.01 -15.46 5.13
C ASN A 80 5.25 -14.68 5.60
N GLY A 81 6.44 -15.06 5.13
CA GLY A 81 7.67 -14.34 5.39
C GLY A 81 7.96 -13.38 4.25
N GLN A 82 8.44 -12.20 4.57
CA GLN A 82 8.74 -11.17 3.59
C GLN A 82 9.98 -10.40 4.02
N TYR A 83 10.93 -10.21 3.10
CA TYR A 83 12.05 -9.31 3.34
C TYR A 83 11.63 -7.85 3.12
N ILE A 84 12.33 -6.93 3.78
CA ILE A 84 12.05 -5.49 3.67
C ILE A 84 12.15 -5.01 2.22
N MET A 85 13.13 -5.52 1.46
CA MET A 85 13.32 -5.17 0.05
C MET A 85 12.20 -5.70 -0.86
N GLU A 86 11.63 -6.88 -0.58
CA GLU A 86 10.44 -7.37 -1.29
C GLU A 86 9.24 -6.45 -1.07
N GLY A 87 9.03 -6.02 0.18
CA GLY A 87 7.96 -5.09 0.54
C GLY A 87 8.10 -3.73 -0.10
N LEU A 88 9.31 -3.17 -0.11
CA LEU A 88 9.58 -1.90 -0.75
C LEU A 88 9.40 -1.97 -2.27
N ALA A 89 9.89 -3.03 -2.92
CA ALA A 89 9.76 -3.19 -4.36
C ALA A 89 8.29 -3.35 -4.79
N SER A 90 7.53 -4.17 -4.07
CA SER A 90 6.11 -4.41 -4.35
C SER A 90 5.24 -3.18 -4.10
N SER A 91 5.44 -2.46 -2.99
CA SER A 91 4.70 -1.23 -2.70
C SER A 91 5.03 -0.12 -3.68
N PHE A 92 6.29 -0.02 -4.13
CA PHE A 92 6.71 0.96 -5.13
C PHE A 92 6.03 0.71 -6.48
N LEU A 93 6.06 -0.53 -6.95
CA LEU A 93 5.38 -0.92 -8.19
C LEU A 93 3.88 -0.65 -8.12
N PHE A 94 3.26 -0.87 -6.94
CA PHE A 94 1.84 -0.62 -6.75
C PHE A 94 1.50 0.89 -6.75
N THR A 95 2.32 1.72 -6.11
CA THR A 95 2.12 3.17 -6.04
C THR A 95 2.39 3.85 -7.39
N VAL A 96 3.46 3.47 -8.09
CA VAL A 96 3.76 3.95 -9.45
C VAL A 96 2.66 3.52 -10.41
N GLY A 97 2.24 2.24 -10.37
CA GLY A 97 1.13 1.75 -11.17
C GLY A 97 -0.19 2.49 -10.92
N GLY A 98 -0.39 3.02 -9.70
CA GLY A 98 -1.56 3.81 -9.31
C GLY A 98 -1.61 5.24 -9.81
N LEU A 99 -0.44 5.86 -10.00
CA LEU A 99 -0.32 7.24 -10.48
C LEU A 99 -0.48 7.34 -12.00
N VAL A 100 -0.32 6.24 -12.74
CA VAL A 100 -0.57 6.18 -14.19
C VAL A 100 -2.07 6.06 -14.46
N ILE A 101 -2.63 6.97 -15.26
CA ILE A 101 -4.08 7.15 -15.45
C ILE A 101 -4.71 5.98 -16.25
N GLY A 102 -5.76 5.32 -15.71
CA GLY A 102 -6.77 4.56 -16.48
C GLY A 102 -6.76 3.02 -16.41
N PHE A 103 -7.36 2.35 -17.41
CA PHE A 103 -7.45 0.87 -17.58
C PHE A 103 -6.07 0.17 -17.54
N VAL A 104 -5.02 0.90 -17.95
CA VAL A 104 -3.62 0.49 -17.85
C VAL A 104 -3.18 0.27 -16.39
N CYS A 105 -3.72 1.01 -15.43
CA CYS A 105 -3.45 0.82 -14.00
C CYS A 105 -3.94 -0.54 -13.50
N VAL A 106 -5.17 -0.94 -13.87
CA VAL A 106 -5.73 -2.25 -13.49
C VAL A 106 -4.92 -3.37 -14.13
N LEU A 107 -4.57 -3.25 -15.40
CA LEU A 107 -3.74 -4.24 -16.10
C LEU A 107 -2.32 -4.33 -15.54
N LEU A 108 -1.63 -3.20 -15.33
CA LEU A 108 -0.28 -3.19 -14.77
C LEU A 108 -0.27 -3.67 -13.33
N ARG A 109 -1.24 -3.30 -12.50
CA ARG A 109 -1.35 -3.83 -11.12
C ARG A 109 -1.60 -5.33 -11.13
N PHE A 110 -2.54 -5.81 -11.95
CA PHE A 110 -2.86 -7.23 -12.02
C PHE A 110 -1.75 -8.07 -12.67
N PHE A 111 -0.99 -7.50 -13.61
CA PHE A 111 0.10 -8.21 -14.28
C PHE A 111 1.42 -8.12 -13.48
N MET A 112 1.86 -6.93 -13.06
CA MET A 112 3.13 -6.80 -12.33
C MET A 112 3.00 -7.20 -10.87
N ALA A 113 1.96 -6.78 -10.13
CA ALA A 113 1.89 -7.12 -8.71
C ALA A 113 1.47 -8.58 -8.51
N THR A 114 0.43 -9.07 -9.17
CA THR A 114 -0.04 -10.45 -8.98
C THR A 114 0.67 -11.48 -9.84
N GLN A 115 0.99 -11.24 -11.12
CA GLN A 115 1.75 -12.25 -11.88
C GLN A 115 3.24 -12.22 -11.56
N VAL A 116 3.92 -11.08 -11.53
CA VAL A 116 5.38 -11.10 -11.29
C VAL A 116 5.71 -11.53 -9.86
N PHE A 117 5.02 -11.00 -8.85
CA PHE A 117 5.29 -11.42 -7.47
C PHE A 117 4.93 -12.89 -7.22
N MET A 118 3.74 -13.33 -7.66
CA MET A 118 3.36 -14.73 -7.49
C MET A 118 4.22 -15.63 -8.37
N ARG A 119 4.56 -15.29 -9.62
CA ARG A 119 5.47 -16.10 -10.46
C ARG A 119 6.91 -16.12 -9.98
N MET A 120 7.37 -15.15 -9.19
CA MET A 120 8.67 -15.20 -8.55
C MET A 120 8.63 -16.07 -7.29
N LYS A 121 7.55 -15.97 -6.49
CA LYS A 121 7.43 -16.74 -5.25
C LYS A 121 7.01 -18.20 -5.50
N LEU A 122 6.01 -18.49 -6.35
CA LEU A 122 5.38 -19.82 -6.54
C LEU A 122 6.29 -20.94 -7.08
N PRO A 123 7.11 -20.76 -8.15
CA PRO A 123 7.88 -21.87 -8.72
C PRO A 123 8.95 -22.39 -7.76
N VAL A 124 9.39 -21.54 -6.82
CA VAL A 124 10.27 -21.94 -5.73
C VAL A 124 9.56 -22.90 -4.75
N TYR A 125 8.24 -22.81 -4.54
CA TYR A 125 7.52 -23.77 -3.69
C TYR A 125 7.23 -25.10 -4.37
N LEU A 126 7.09 -25.11 -5.70
CA LEU A 126 6.70 -26.30 -6.47
C LEU A 126 7.88 -27.22 -6.83
N MET A 127 9.12 -26.77 -6.61
CA MET A 127 10.34 -27.55 -6.84
C MET A 127 10.96 -28.11 -5.54
N GLY A 128 10.28 -27.95 -4.39
CA GLY A 128 10.63 -28.57 -3.10
C GLY A 128 9.88 -29.87 -2.85
#